data_AF-A0A2J8JZU5-F1
#
_entry.id   AF-A0A2J8JZU5-F1
#
_cell.length_a   1.000
_cell.length_b   1.000
_cell.length_c   1.000
_cell.angle_alpha   90.00
_cell.angle_beta   90.00
_cell.angle_gamma   90.00
#
_symmetry.space_group_name_H-M   'P 1'
#
loop_
_entity.id
_entity.type
_entity.pdbx_description
1 polymer ?
#
loop_
_entity_poly.entity_id
_entity_poly.type
_entity_poly.pdbx_seq_one_letter_code
_entity_poly.pdbx_strand_id
1 'polypeptide(L)'
;MQQSQVQALSCFTPKAVAIRTPLRNVWPAVSVGNVGQLAMDLIISTLNMSKIGYFYTDCLVPMVGNNPYATAEGNSTELSINAEVYSLPSRKLVALQLRSIFIKYKSKPFCEKLLSWVKSSGCARVIVLSSSHSYQRNDLQLRSTPFRYLLTPSMQKSVQNKIKSLNWEEMEESRCIPEIDDSEFCIRIPGGGITKTLYDESCSKEIQM
;
A
#
# COMPACT_ATOMS: atom_id res chain seq x y z
N MET A 1 -37.29 7.45 32.82
CA MET A 1 -36.53 8.01 31.69
C MET A 1 -35.10 7.51 31.80
N GLN A 2 -34.78 6.40 31.12
CA GLN A 2 -33.42 5.86 31.07
C GLN A 2 -32.70 6.53 29.89
N GLN A 3 -31.66 7.31 30.18
CA GLN A 3 -30.74 7.83 29.18
C GLN A 3 -29.88 6.66 28.67
N SER A 4 -30.00 6.38 27.38
CA SER A 4 -29.12 5.50 26.62
C SER A 4 -27.73 6.11 26.55
N GLN A 5 -26.78 5.54 27.28
CA GLN A 5 -25.37 5.78 27.04
C GLN A 5 -24.97 5.09 25.74
N VAL A 6 -24.85 5.88 24.67
CA VAL A 6 -24.13 5.48 23.46
C VAL A 6 -22.67 5.32 23.86
N GLN A 7 -22.24 4.08 24.07
CA GLN A 7 -20.84 3.71 24.21
C GLN A 7 -20.12 4.13 22.92
N ALA A 8 -19.38 5.23 22.98
CA ALA A 8 -18.46 5.62 21.93
C ALA A 8 -17.46 4.47 21.75
N LEU A 9 -17.54 3.79 20.60
CA LEU A 9 -16.50 2.89 20.11
C LEU A 9 -15.18 3.65 20.19
N SER A 10 -14.32 3.25 21.12
CA SER A 10 -12.96 3.74 21.21
C SER A 10 -12.29 3.46 19.86
N CYS A 11 -11.93 4.53 19.16
CA CYS A 11 -11.10 4.47 17.97
C CYS A 11 -9.83 3.69 18.33
N PHE A 12 -9.81 2.41 17.98
CA PHE A 12 -8.60 1.62 17.98
C PHE A 12 -7.69 2.24 16.91
N THR A 13 -6.82 3.15 17.32
CA THR A 13 -5.51 3.22 16.69
C THR A 13 -4.97 1.79 16.70
N PRO A 14 -4.40 1.27 15.60
CA PRO A 14 -3.68 0.00 15.69
C PRO A 14 -2.73 0.19 16.85
N LYS A 15 -2.95 -0.55 17.97
CA LYS A 15 -2.07 -0.52 19.15
C LYS A 15 -0.69 -0.50 18.56
N ALA A 16 0.03 0.60 18.74
CA ALA A 16 1.36 0.76 18.17
C ALA A 16 2.08 -0.53 18.51
N VAL A 17 2.28 -1.39 17.51
CA VAL A 17 2.89 -2.67 17.78
C VAL A 17 4.31 -2.26 18.06
N ALA A 18 4.63 -2.15 19.34
CA ALA A 18 5.93 -1.74 19.85
C ALA A 18 6.89 -2.89 19.57
N ILE A 19 7.11 -3.20 18.30
CA ILE A 19 8.11 -4.15 17.85
C ILE A 19 9.39 -3.34 17.80
N ARG A 20 10.26 -3.57 18.77
CA ARG A 20 11.56 -2.89 18.97
C ARG A 20 12.59 -3.10 17.85
N THR A 21 12.18 -3.55 16.66
CA THR A 21 13.08 -3.81 15.52
C THR A 21 12.52 -3.21 14.23
N PRO A 22 13.39 -2.78 13.29
CA PRO A 22 12.96 -2.15 12.05
C PRO A 22 12.02 -3.07 11.27
N LEU A 23 10.74 -2.71 11.24
CA LEU A 23 9.70 -3.42 10.51
C LEU A 23 9.74 -3.06 9.03
N ARG A 24 9.42 -4.04 8.19
CA ARG A 24 9.12 -3.83 6.77
C ARG A 24 7.62 -3.86 6.58
N ASN A 25 7.15 -2.87 5.86
CA ASN A 25 5.74 -2.59 5.66
C ASN A 25 5.41 -2.89 4.18
N VAL A 26 4.45 -3.78 3.89
CA VAL A 26 4.00 -4.09 2.49
C VAL A 26 2.50 -3.77 2.32
N TRP A 27 2.19 -2.96 1.30
CA TRP A 27 0.94 -2.21 1.18
C TRP A 27 0.49 -2.25 -0.27
N PRO A 28 -0.80 -2.42 -0.57
CA PRO A 28 -1.31 -2.35 -1.91
C PRO A 28 -1.66 -0.89 -2.23
N ALA A 29 -1.33 -0.44 -3.43
CA ALA A 29 -2.03 0.69 -4.03
C ALA A 29 -3.31 0.19 -4.68
N VAL A 30 -4.46 0.78 -4.32
CA VAL A 30 -5.70 0.58 -5.07
C VAL A 30 -5.47 1.15 -6.48
N SER A 31 -5.28 0.24 -7.43
CA SER A 31 -4.84 0.50 -8.81
C SER A 31 -5.58 -0.44 -9.77
N VAL A 32 -5.40 -0.24 -11.07
CA VAL A 32 -6.10 -1.00 -12.11
C VAL A 32 -6.00 -2.52 -11.91
N GLY A 33 -7.13 -3.21 -12.07
CA GLY A 33 -7.17 -4.67 -11.95
C GLY A 33 -6.93 -5.19 -10.53
N ASN A 34 -6.88 -4.31 -9.52
CA ASN A 34 -6.66 -4.65 -8.11
C ASN A 34 -5.41 -5.51 -7.87
N VAL A 35 -4.40 -5.41 -8.75
CA VAL A 35 -3.24 -6.31 -8.73
C VAL A 35 -2.49 -6.22 -7.40
N GLY A 36 -2.32 -5.00 -6.87
CA GLY A 36 -1.70 -4.81 -5.56
C GLY A 36 -2.49 -5.50 -4.44
N GLN A 37 -3.82 -5.35 -4.41
CA GLN A 37 -4.66 -5.98 -3.40
C GLN A 37 -4.64 -7.51 -3.49
N LEU A 38 -4.72 -8.06 -4.70
CA LEU A 38 -4.67 -9.51 -4.92
C LEU A 38 -3.29 -10.10 -4.58
N ALA A 39 -2.22 -9.37 -4.89
CA ALA A 39 -0.87 -9.76 -4.49
C ALA A 39 -0.74 -9.81 -2.96
N MET A 40 -1.38 -8.87 -2.26
CA MET A 40 -1.43 -8.90 -0.80
C MET A 40 -2.25 -10.07 -0.25
N ASP A 41 -3.39 -10.41 -0.87
CA ASP A 41 -4.15 -11.61 -0.48
C ASP A 41 -3.29 -12.88 -0.61
N LEU A 42 -2.51 -13.00 -1.69
CA LEU A 42 -1.59 -14.12 -1.88
C LEU A 42 -0.47 -14.13 -0.83
N ILE A 43 0.15 -12.97 -0.53
CA ILE A 43 1.20 -12.86 0.48
C ILE A 43 0.67 -13.27 1.86
N ILE A 44 -0.50 -12.75 2.25
CA ILE A 44 -1.11 -13.01 3.56
C ILE A 44 -1.48 -14.49 3.69
N SER A 45 -2.13 -15.07 2.67
CA SER A 45 -2.53 -16.48 2.65
C SER A 45 -1.32 -17.41 2.63
N THR A 46 -0.36 -17.19 1.73
CA THR A 46 0.82 -18.06 1.56
C THR A 46 1.72 -18.07 2.80
N LEU A 47 1.89 -16.92 3.44
CA LEU A 47 2.73 -16.79 4.64
C LEU A 47 1.95 -17.04 5.93
N ASN A 48 0.67 -17.38 5.85
CA ASN A 48 -0.25 -17.57 6.98
C ASN A 48 -0.13 -16.42 8.01
N MET A 49 -0.18 -15.18 7.53
CA MET A 49 0.02 -14.01 8.39
C MET A 49 -1.17 -13.83 9.34
N SER A 50 -0.90 -13.46 10.59
CA SER A 50 -1.95 -13.25 11.60
C SER A 50 -2.48 -11.82 11.55
N LYS A 51 -3.81 -11.67 11.56
CA LYS A 51 -4.46 -10.36 11.69
C LYS A 51 -4.16 -9.78 13.07
N ILE A 52 -3.62 -8.56 13.11
CA ILE A 52 -3.23 -7.87 14.35
C ILE A 52 -4.07 -6.60 14.62
N GLY A 53 -4.89 -6.19 13.66
CA GLY A 53 -5.78 -5.06 13.84
C GLY A 53 -6.28 -4.50 12.52
N TYR A 54 -6.71 -3.24 12.59
CA TYR A 54 -7.41 -2.55 11.52
C TYR A 54 -6.83 -1.16 11.32
N PHE A 55 -6.82 -0.68 10.08
CA PHE A 55 -6.47 0.70 9.78
C PHE A 55 -7.77 1.53 9.67
N TYR A 56 -8.17 2.13 10.78
CA TYR A 56 -9.40 2.91 10.82
C TYR A 56 -9.30 4.17 9.96
N THR A 57 -10.24 4.31 9.01
CA THR A 57 -10.34 5.49 8.16
C THR A 57 -11.76 5.69 7.67
N ASP A 58 -12.16 6.95 7.54
CA ASP A 58 -13.40 7.40 6.92
C ASP A 58 -13.24 7.64 5.41
N CYS A 59 -12.10 7.23 4.83
CA CYS A 59 -11.75 7.45 3.42
C CYS A 59 -12.15 6.29 2.49
N LEU A 60 -12.52 5.14 3.06
CA LEU A 60 -12.87 3.92 2.34
C LEU A 60 -14.36 3.62 2.51
N VAL A 61 -14.99 3.04 1.49
CA VAL A 61 -16.38 2.59 1.60
C VAL A 61 -16.47 1.51 2.71
N PRO A 62 -17.40 1.62 3.67
CA PRO A 62 -17.57 0.60 4.70
C PRO A 62 -17.93 -0.75 4.08
N MET A 63 -17.33 -1.82 4.59
CA MET A 63 -17.67 -3.18 4.21
C MET A 63 -17.48 -4.12 5.40
N VAL A 64 -18.23 -5.22 5.37
CA VAL A 64 -18.05 -6.36 6.26
C VAL A 64 -18.30 -7.62 5.45
N GLY A 65 -17.52 -8.67 5.71
CA GLY A 65 -17.69 -9.97 5.09
C GLY A 65 -17.02 -11.07 5.91
N ASN A 66 -17.12 -12.30 5.43
CA ASN A 66 -16.45 -13.44 6.05
C ASN A 66 -14.93 -13.33 5.88
N ASN A 67 -14.17 -13.96 6.78
CA ASN A 67 -12.72 -14.07 6.66
C ASN A 67 -12.32 -14.82 5.38
N PRO A 68 -11.66 -14.16 4.39
CA PRO A 68 -11.27 -14.82 3.15
C PRO A 68 -10.07 -15.74 3.32
N TYR A 69 -9.40 -15.72 4.48
CA TYR A 69 -8.28 -16.57 4.82
C TYR A 69 -8.67 -17.66 5.82
N ALA A 70 -9.97 -17.93 5.97
CA ALA A 70 -10.42 -18.98 6.86
C ALA A 70 -9.96 -20.36 6.35
N THR A 71 -9.20 -21.07 7.18
CA THR A 71 -8.70 -22.42 6.90
C THR A 71 -9.09 -23.42 7.99
N ALA A 72 -9.69 -22.94 9.08
CA ALA A 72 -10.15 -23.75 10.21
C ALA A 72 -11.44 -23.16 10.79
N GLU A 73 -12.21 -23.95 11.53
CA GLU A 73 -13.45 -23.47 12.15
C GLU A 73 -13.22 -22.26 13.08
N GLY A 74 -12.10 -22.27 13.82
CA GLY A 74 -11.78 -21.22 14.80
C GLY A 74 -11.57 -19.82 14.20
N ASN A 75 -11.18 -19.70 12.93
CA ASN A 75 -11.01 -18.41 12.26
C ASN A 75 -12.10 -18.09 11.22
N SER A 76 -13.10 -18.98 11.07
CA SER A 76 -14.22 -18.82 10.14
C SER A 76 -15.24 -17.76 10.60
N THR A 77 -15.31 -17.51 11.91
CA THR A 77 -16.21 -16.51 12.52
C THR A 77 -15.60 -15.11 12.53
N GLU A 78 -14.32 -14.98 12.20
CA GLU A 78 -13.71 -13.66 12.10
C GLU A 78 -14.29 -12.88 10.92
N LEU A 79 -14.58 -11.61 11.16
CA LEU A 79 -15.03 -10.71 10.10
C LEU A 79 -13.83 -10.10 9.38
N SER A 80 -14.02 -9.91 8.08
CA SER A 80 -13.17 -9.10 7.22
C SER A 80 -13.79 -7.72 7.03
N ILE A 81 -12.99 -6.66 7.14
CA ILE A 81 -13.41 -5.29 6.86
C ILE A 81 -12.59 -4.62 5.75
N ASN A 82 -12.79 -3.31 5.55
CA ASN A 82 -12.22 -2.54 4.43
C ASN A 82 -10.69 -2.37 4.46
N ALA A 83 -10.07 -2.28 5.64
CA ALA A 83 -8.64 -2.06 5.82
C ALA A 83 -8.11 -2.78 7.05
N GLU A 84 -7.28 -3.80 6.83
CA GLU A 84 -6.85 -4.76 7.85
C GLU A 84 -5.33 -4.86 7.90
N VAL A 85 -4.77 -5.03 9.09
CA VAL A 85 -3.33 -5.12 9.29
C VAL A 85 -2.96 -6.53 9.74
N TYR A 86 -2.03 -7.14 9.04
CA TYR A 86 -1.52 -8.48 9.28
C TYR A 86 -0.04 -8.42 9.63
N SER A 87 0.44 -9.39 10.42
CA SER A 87 1.85 -9.47 10.81
C SER A 87 2.44 -10.85 10.59
N LEU A 88 3.73 -10.87 10.31
CA LEU A 88 4.57 -12.06 10.31
C LEU A 88 5.85 -11.75 11.09
N PRO A 89 5.84 -11.95 12.42
CA PRO A 89 6.95 -11.60 13.29
C PRO A 89 8.27 -12.27 12.90
N SER A 90 8.22 -13.53 12.44
CA SER A 90 9.39 -14.30 11.98
C SER A 90 10.18 -13.63 10.85
N ARG A 91 9.53 -12.77 10.05
CA ARG A 91 10.16 -12.02 8.95
C ARG A 91 10.15 -10.50 9.19
N LYS A 92 9.74 -10.03 10.37
CA LYS A 92 9.56 -8.60 10.70
C LYS A 92 8.73 -7.85 9.66
N LEU A 93 7.68 -8.51 9.18
CA LEU A 93 6.82 -8.03 8.10
C LEU A 93 5.45 -7.63 8.66
N VAL A 94 4.98 -6.45 8.24
CA VAL A 94 3.61 -5.98 8.46
C VAL A 94 2.98 -5.73 7.10
N ALA A 95 1.80 -6.28 6.91
CA ALA A 95 1.01 -6.20 5.69
C ALA A 95 -0.25 -5.38 5.94
N LEU A 96 -0.53 -4.39 5.10
CA LEU A 96 -1.83 -3.74 5.06
C LEU A 96 -2.63 -4.38 3.92
N GLN A 97 -3.86 -4.83 4.18
CA GLN A 97 -4.80 -5.26 3.15
C GLN A 97 -5.87 -4.18 2.98
N LEU A 98 -6.15 -3.79 1.75
CA LEU A 98 -7.29 -2.94 1.41
C LEU A 98 -8.28 -3.79 0.61
N ARG A 99 -9.56 -3.76 0.98
CA ARG A 99 -10.62 -4.49 0.26
C ARG A 99 -11.68 -3.58 -0.34
N SER A 100 -11.67 -2.32 0.05
CA SER A 100 -12.68 -1.35 -0.38
C SER A 100 -12.09 -0.24 -1.24
N ILE A 101 -12.96 0.41 -2.01
CA ILE A 101 -12.62 1.56 -2.82
C ILE A 101 -12.63 2.84 -1.98
N PHE A 102 -11.98 3.87 -2.51
CA PHE A 102 -12.02 5.20 -1.90
C PHE A 102 -13.40 5.84 -2.08
N ILE A 103 -13.86 6.49 -1.02
CA ILE A 103 -14.93 7.48 -1.11
C ILE A 103 -14.41 8.63 -1.99
N LYS A 104 -15.30 9.18 -2.83
CA LYS A 104 -14.97 10.26 -3.77
C LYS A 104 -14.19 11.38 -3.06
N TYR A 105 -13.09 11.81 -3.67
CA TYR A 105 -12.17 12.85 -3.17
C TYR A 105 -11.43 12.54 -1.84
N LYS A 106 -11.53 11.32 -1.30
CA LYS A 106 -10.84 10.95 -0.05
C LYS A 106 -9.52 10.18 -0.23
N SER A 107 -9.06 9.99 -1.47
CA SER A 107 -7.79 9.30 -1.75
C SER A 107 -6.56 10.04 -1.19
N LYS A 108 -6.49 11.37 -1.33
CA LYS A 108 -5.40 12.19 -0.78
C LYS A 108 -5.42 12.21 0.77
N PRO A 109 -6.56 12.50 1.44
CA PRO A 109 -6.67 12.36 2.89
C PRO A 109 -6.26 10.97 3.41
N PHE A 110 -6.61 9.91 2.68
CA PHE A 110 -6.16 8.57 3.00
C PHE A 110 -4.63 8.47 2.95
N CYS A 111 -3.99 8.94 1.89
CA CYS A 111 -2.53 8.95 1.76
C CYS A 111 -1.86 9.70 2.93
N GLU A 112 -2.40 10.86 3.32
CA GLU A 112 -1.88 11.63 4.45
C GLU A 112 -1.97 10.87 5.77
N LYS A 113 -3.13 10.27 6.09
CA LYS A 113 -3.33 9.43 7.28
C LYS A 113 -2.39 8.23 7.27
N LEU A 114 -2.25 7.60 6.11
CA LEU A 114 -1.45 6.42 5.89
C LEU A 114 0.05 6.69 6.11
N LEU A 115 0.57 7.79 5.55
CA LEU A 115 1.95 8.22 5.75
C LEU A 115 2.21 8.71 7.18
N SER A 116 1.22 9.33 7.84
CA SER A 116 1.31 9.67 9.27
C SER A 116 1.44 8.43 10.14
N TRP A 117 0.72 7.36 9.81
CA TRP A 117 0.86 6.07 10.48
C TRP A 117 2.24 5.44 10.24
N VAL A 118 2.78 5.48 9.01
CA VAL A 118 4.17 5.04 8.73
C VAL A 118 5.16 5.77 9.64
N LYS A 119 5.07 7.11 9.71
CA LYS A 119 5.99 7.91 10.52
C LYS A 119 5.91 7.58 12.00
N SER A 120 4.70 7.43 12.55
CA SER A 120 4.51 7.11 13.97
C SER A 120 4.88 5.67 14.33
N SER A 121 4.83 4.74 13.37
CA SER A 121 5.18 3.34 13.58
C SER A 121 6.70 3.06 13.67
N GLY A 122 7.56 4.03 13.34
CA GLY A 122 9.01 3.83 13.31
C GLY A 122 9.48 2.81 12.27
N CYS A 123 8.65 2.53 11.26
CA CYS A 123 8.96 1.54 10.25
C CYS A 123 10.16 1.97 9.40
N ALA A 124 11.04 1.01 9.12
CA ALA A 124 12.29 1.31 8.42
C ALA A 124 12.08 1.47 6.92
N ARG A 125 11.16 0.70 6.33
CA ARG A 125 10.93 0.65 4.89
C ARG A 125 9.48 0.31 4.58
N VAL A 126 8.91 1.01 3.60
CA VAL A 126 7.61 0.69 3.01
C VAL A 126 7.81 0.16 1.61
N ILE A 127 7.02 -0.84 1.20
CA ILE A 127 6.95 -1.36 -0.16
C ILE A 127 5.49 -1.25 -0.59
N VAL A 128 5.26 -0.54 -1.69
CA VAL A 128 3.93 -0.40 -2.27
C VAL A 128 3.82 -1.27 -3.52
N LEU A 129 2.87 -2.21 -3.51
CA LEU A 129 2.55 -3.03 -4.66
C LEU A 129 1.49 -2.32 -5.49
N SER A 130 1.82 -2.00 -6.74
CA SER A 130 0.96 -1.26 -7.65
C SER A 130 0.93 -1.89 -9.04
N SER A 131 0.08 -1.35 -9.89
CA SER A 131 -0.06 -1.75 -11.28
C SER A 131 -0.36 -0.54 -12.16
N SER A 132 -0.17 -0.73 -13.45
CA SER A 132 -0.43 0.28 -14.47
C SER A 132 -1.01 -0.36 -15.73
N HIS A 133 -1.72 0.43 -16.53
CA HIS A 133 -2.27 -0.02 -17.81
C HIS A 133 -1.18 -0.43 -18.79
N SER A 134 -1.16 -1.72 -19.16
CA SER A 134 -0.20 -2.25 -20.13
C SER A 134 -0.34 -1.66 -21.53
N TYR A 135 -1.54 -1.21 -21.93
CA TYR A 135 -1.78 -0.63 -23.26
C TYR A 135 -1.11 0.73 -23.46
N GLN A 136 -0.60 1.37 -22.40
CA GLN A 136 0.17 2.61 -22.50
C GLN A 136 1.68 2.37 -22.59
N ARG A 137 2.13 1.11 -22.67
CA ARG A 137 3.53 0.77 -22.88
C ARG A 137 3.91 0.98 -24.34
N ASN A 138 5.09 1.55 -24.57
CA ASN A 138 5.68 1.64 -25.91
C ASN A 138 6.36 0.32 -26.32
N ASP A 139 6.77 0.22 -27.58
CA ASP A 139 7.39 -0.99 -28.15
C ASP A 139 8.65 -1.45 -27.40
N LEU A 140 9.48 -0.51 -26.92
CA LEU A 140 10.68 -0.83 -26.16
C LEU A 140 10.31 -1.44 -24.81
N GLN A 141 9.35 -0.83 -24.12
CA GLN A 141 8.83 -1.33 -22.86
C GLN A 141 8.23 -2.72 -23.05
N LEU A 142 7.42 -2.96 -24.09
CA LEU A 142 6.79 -4.27 -24.33
C LEU A 142 7.80 -5.41 -24.53
N ARG A 143 8.98 -5.11 -25.07
CA ARG A 143 10.08 -6.08 -25.26
C ARG A 143 10.93 -6.29 -24.01
N SER A 144 10.79 -5.43 -23.01
CA SER A 144 11.53 -5.48 -21.75
C SER A 144 10.73 -6.15 -20.63
N THR A 145 11.31 -6.23 -19.43
CA THR A 145 10.60 -6.81 -18.27
C THR A 145 9.28 -6.06 -18.02
N PRO A 146 8.20 -6.72 -17.56
CA PRO A 146 6.94 -6.02 -17.27
C PRO A 146 6.94 -5.30 -15.93
N PHE A 147 7.94 -5.56 -15.08
CA PHE A 147 8.04 -4.98 -13.75
C PHE A 147 8.82 -3.67 -13.79
N ARG A 148 8.26 -2.66 -13.13
CA ARG A 148 8.92 -1.38 -12.89
C ARG A 148 8.97 -1.12 -11.40
N TYR A 149 10.02 -0.46 -10.96
CA TYR A 149 10.13 0.02 -9.59
C TYR A 149 10.24 1.55 -9.56
N LEU A 150 9.85 2.12 -8.42
CA LEU A 150 10.10 3.51 -8.04
C LEU A 150 10.73 3.50 -6.65
N LEU A 151 11.66 4.42 -6.41
CA LEU A 151 12.31 4.57 -5.11
C LEU A 151 12.27 6.01 -4.69
N THR A 152 11.92 6.27 -3.44
CA THR A 152 12.14 7.62 -2.91
C THR A 152 13.64 7.90 -2.80
N PRO A 153 14.08 9.16 -2.95
CA PRO A 153 15.48 9.53 -2.80
C PRO A 153 16.09 9.07 -1.46
N SER A 154 15.29 9.08 -0.39
CA SER A 154 15.67 8.59 0.93
C SER A 154 15.96 7.08 0.97
N MET A 155 15.27 6.28 0.14
CA MET A 155 15.47 4.83 0.07
C MET A 155 16.69 4.47 -0.80
N GLN A 156 16.90 5.20 -1.90
CA GLN A 156 17.86 4.87 -2.96
C GLN A 156 19.26 4.50 -2.43
N LYS A 157 19.81 5.33 -1.52
CA LYS A 157 21.13 5.13 -0.91
C LYS A 157 21.28 3.77 -0.22
N SER A 158 20.20 3.19 0.29
CA SER A 158 20.23 1.99 1.13
C SER A 158 19.94 0.68 0.38
N VAL A 159 19.43 0.75 -0.86
CA VAL A 159 18.97 -0.42 -1.63
C VAL A 159 19.55 -0.52 -3.04
N GLN A 160 20.26 0.48 -3.53
CA GLN A 160 20.76 0.54 -4.91
C GLN A 160 21.47 -0.75 -5.35
N ASN A 161 22.39 -1.28 -4.54
CA ASN A 161 23.13 -2.51 -4.87
C ASN A 161 22.22 -3.75 -4.94
N LYS A 162 21.19 -3.82 -4.08
CA LYS A 162 20.24 -4.94 -4.10
C LYS A 162 19.35 -4.88 -5.33
N ILE A 163 18.88 -3.70 -5.71
CA ILE A 163 18.00 -3.54 -6.87
C ILE A 163 18.74 -3.85 -8.17
N LYS A 164 20.00 -3.42 -8.29
CA LYS A 164 20.86 -3.80 -9.42
C LYS A 164 20.98 -5.31 -9.59
N SER A 165 20.98 -6.08 -8.48
CA SER A 165 21.04 -7.55 -8.54
C SER A 165 19.73 -8.22 -8.99
N LEU A 166 18.59 -7.52 -8.91
CA LEU A 166 17.28 -8.05 -9.28
C LEU A 166 16.97 -7.92 -10.78
N ASN A 167 17.81 -7.18 -11.52
CA ASN A 167 17.60 -6.88 -12.94
C ASN A 167 16.21 -6.28 -13.23
N TRP A 168 15.70 -5.46 -12.31
CA TRP A 168 14.45 -4.71 -12.51
C TRP A 168 14.76 -3.37 -13.15
N GLU A 169 13.82 -2.88 -13.96
CA GLU A 169 13.92 -1.58 -14.61
C GLU A 169 13.24 -0.51 -13.74
N GLU A 170 13.90 0.64 -13.61
CA GLU A 170 13.29 1.81 -12.96
C GLU A 170 12.17 2.36 -13.85
N MET A 171 11.12 2.87 -13.23
CA MET A 171 10.01 3.47 -13.95
C MET A 171 10.50 4.66 -14.77
N GLU A 172 10.23 4.63 -16.07
CA GLU A 172 10.69 5.66 -16.99
C GLU A 172 9.90 6.96 -16.81
N GLU A 173 10.60 8.09 -16.90
CA GLU A 173 9.95 9.38 -16.99
C GLU A 173 9.43 9.63 -18.41
N SER A 174 8.27 10.26 -18.50
CA SER A 174 7.64 10.62 -19.77
C SER A 174 7.32 12.10 -19.76
N ARG A 175 7.25 12.72 -20.93
CA ARG A 175 6.71 14.07 -21.06
C ARG A 175 5.33 14.16 -20.40
N CYS A 176 5.11 15.15 -19.55
CA CYS A 176 3.82 15.35 -18.90
C CYS A 176 2.71 15.62 -19.92
N ILE A 177 3.07 16.29 -21.03
CA ILE A 177 2.19 16.56 -22.16
C ILE A 177 2.87 16.01 -23.42
N PRO A 178 2.38 14.88 -23.97
CA PRO A 178 3.05 14.18 -25.08
C PRO A 178 3.34 15.05 -26.30
N GLU A 179 2.50 16.06 -26.56
CA GLU A 179 2.51 16.90 -27.76
C GLU A 179 3.25 18.24 -27.59
N ILE A 180 3.81 18.51 -26.41
CA ILE A 180 4.56 19.75 -26.14
C ILE A 180 6.02 19.39 -25.89
N ASP A 181 6.90 19.82 -26.81
CA ASP A 181 8.35 19.53 -26.74
C ASP A 181 9.02 20.11 -25.50
N ASP A 182 8.58 21.29 -25.04
CA ASP A 182 9.08 21.96 -23.83
C ASP A 182 8.39 21.46 -22.54
N SER A 183 7.60 20.39 -22.59
CA SER A 183 6.95 19.88 -21.38
C SER A 183 7.94 19.18 -20.47
N GLU A 184 7.78 19.42 -19.16
CA GLU A 184 8.57 18.74 -18.15
C GLU A 184 8.38 17.22 -18.21
N PHE A 185 9.44 16.50 -17.84
CA PHE A 185 9.37 15.06 -17.64
C PHE A 185 8.74 14.77 -16.27
N CYS A 186 7.81 13.84 -16.25
CA CYS A 186 7.23 13.34 -15.01
C CYS A 186 6.94 11.85 -15.08
N ILE A 187 6.96 11.23 -13.90
CA ILE A 187 6.53 9.86 -13.71
C ILE A 187 5.01 9.80 -13.90
N ARG A 188 4.57 9.03 -14.91
CA ARG A 188 3.15 8.74 -15.13
C ARG A 188 2.89 7.27 -14.81
N ILE A 189 1.90 7.01 -13.97
CA ILE A 189 1.46 5.64 -13.66
C ILE A 189 -0.02 5.52 -14.05
N PRO A 190 -0.33 5.32 -15.34
CA PRO A 190 -1.70 5.20 -15.82
C PRO A 190 -2.45 4.10 -15.10
N GLY A 191 -3.63 4.40 -14.54
CA GLY A 191 -4.37 3.43 -13.73
C GLY A 191 -3.73 3.10 -12.37
N GLY A 192 -2.63 3.78 -11.99
CA GLY A 192 -1.93 3.56 -10.73
C GLY A 192 -2.66 4.04 -9.48
N GLY A 193 -3.84 4.65 -9.63
CA GLY A 193 -4.65 5.14 -8.52
C GLY A 193 -3.85 6.05 -7.59
N ILE A 194 -3.71 5.65 -6.31
CA ILE A 194 -3.00 6.45 -5.30
C ILE A 194 -1.47 6.40 -5.39
N THR A 195 -0.90 5.56 -6.27
CA THR A 195 0.55 5.28 -6.29
C THR A 195 1.39 6.53 -6.50
N LYS A 196 1.03 7.36 -7.49
CA LYS A 196 1.76 8.60 -7.77
C LYS A 196 1.68 9.57 -6.59
N THR A 197 0.48 9.75 -6.02
CA THR A 197 0.30 10.60 -4.84
C THR A 197 1.09 10.10 -3.64
N LEU A 198 1.09 8.78 -3.37
CA LEU A 198 1.91 8.19 -2.31
C LEU A 198 3.39 8.43 -2.54
N TYR A 199 3.88 8.27 -3.77
CA TYR A 199 5.27 8.50 -4.13
C TYR A 199 5.68 9.98 -3.93
N ASP A 200 4.93 10.91 -4.51
CA ASP A 200 5.19 12.35 -4.46
C ASP A 200 5.19 12.86 -2.99
N GLU A 201 4.18 12.47 -2.21
CA GLU A 201 4.07 12.80 -0.80
C GLU A 201 5.17 12.16 0.05
N SER A 202 5.57 10.92 -0.27
CA SER A 202 6.65 10.23 0.44
C SER A 202 8.02 10.87 0.15
N CYS A 203 8.27 11.30 -1.08
CA CYS A 203 9.46 12.07 -1.44
C CYS A 203 9.52 13.38 -0.65
N SER A 204 8.41 14.13 -0.62
CA SER A 204 8.30 15.40 0.10
C SER A 204 8.48 15.26 1.62
N LYS A 205 8.09 14.11 2.16
CA LYS A 205 8.12 13.80 3.60
C LYS A 205 9.35 12.99 4.03
N GLU A 206 10.29 12.74 3.12
CA GLU A 206 11.50 11.94 3.27
C GLU A 206 11.27 10.50 3.79
N ILE A 207 10.11 9.91 3.47
CA ILE A 207 9.78 8.55 3.86
C ILE A 207 10.50 7.56 2.95
N GLN A 208 11.13 6.53 3.54
CA GLN A 208 11.78 5.45 2.80
C GLN A 208 10.72 4.49 2.22
N MET A 209 10.43 4.64 0.92
CA MET A 209 9.47 3.85 0.15
C MET A 209 10.07 3.40 -1.17
#